data_AF-A0A819DKI3-F1
#
_entry.id   AF-A0A819DKI3-F1
#
_cell.length_a   1.000
_cell.length_b   1.000
_cell.length_c   1.000
_cell.angle_alpha   90.00
_cell.angle_beta   90.00
_cell.angle_gamma   90.00
#
_symmetry.space_group_name_H-M   'P 1'
#
loop_
_entity.id
_entity.type
_entity.pdbx_description
1 polymer ?
#
loop_
_entity_poly.entity_id
_entity_poly.type
_entity_poly.pdbx_seq_one_letter_code
_entity_poly.pdbx_strand_id
1 'polypeptide(L)'
;MWLTIFFCVTLLYIIYRLIKFWIINPWSIQRDFSRQGVPGRYIPIVGEILHRHQAILDDKPYSYVEQAAIKFGDYYHSSFGPFPCLHTSDPGLIESVLKTNSRFYHRAKLGRAILSAFLGYENVLLAEDENHTRHRRLVTPVFQHQNLNSMISSMANITSSFLEKWRITNNEKSSPLTLDISKEMSNLTLDIVTGCVFGVEAMQDRHIHEFIYENLKVATNEMEKRIYNMTIIIPIIKDLPLPGKRRIDKCRRDIKNITLKIINQRRQGLTKATCKGEFLL
;
A
#
# COMPACT_ATOMS: atom_id res chain seq x y z
N MET A 1 31.10 17.28 -32.67
CA MET A 1 31.89 17.57 -31.46
C MET A 1 31.03 18.04 -30.28
N TRP A 2 30.11 19.00 -30.46
CA TRP A 2 29.24 19.47 -29.36
C TRP A 2 28.26 18.41 -28.82
N LEU A 3 27.66 17.59 -29.70
CA LEU A 3 26.75 16.50 -29.31
C LEU A 3 27.43 15.41 -28.46
N THR A 4 28.68 15.06 -28.79
CA THR A 4 29.45 14.05 -28.04
C THR A 4 29.85 14.58 -26.67
N ILE A 5 30.25 15.86 -26.57
CA ILE A 5 30.57 16.51 -25.29
C ILE A 5 29.32 16.58 -24.41
N PHE A 6 28.18 17.00 -24.96
CA PHE A 6 26.91 17.04 -24.24
C PHE A 6 26.50 15.65 -23.72
N PHE A 7 26.60 14.61 -24.56
CA PHE A 7 26.31 13.24 -24.15
C PHE A 7 27.24 12.77 -23.01
N CYS A 8 28.55 13.02 -23.11
CA CYS A 8 29.49 12.68 -22.05
C CYS A 8 29.19 13.41 -20.73
N VAL A 9 28.88 14.71 -20.77
CA VAL A 9 28.55 15.49 -19.57
C VAL A 9 27.25 14.98 -18.92
N THR A 10 26.21 14.71 -19.72
CA THR A 10 24.96 14.16 -19.20
C THR A 10 25.15 12.75 -18.62
N LEU A 11 25.94 11.90 -19.27
CA LEU A 11 26.28 10.56 -18.78
C LEU A 11 27.03 10.62 -17.45
N LEU A 12 28.06 11.48 -17.33
CA LEU A 12 28.81 11.68 -16.09
C LEU A 12 27.91 12.20 -14.97
N TYR A 13 26.99 13.12 -15.28
CA TYR A 13 26.02 13.62 -14.31
C TYR A 13 25.07 12.51 -13.82
N ILE A 14 24.59 11.65 -14.72
CA ILE A 14 23.76 10.48 -14.37
C ILE A 14 24.55 9.49 -13.50
N ILE A 15 25.81 9.19 -13.85
CA ILE A 15 26.70 8.32 -13.08
C ILE A 15 26.90 8.89 -11.67
N TYR A 16 27.25 10.17 -11.56
CA TYR A 16 27.42 10.85 -10.27
C TYR A 16 26.14 10.78 -9.43
N ARG A 17 24.98 11.05 -10.02
CA ARG A 17 23.66 10.93 -9.39
C ARG A 17 23.40 9.52 -8.87
N LEU A 18 23.75 8.49 -9.63
CA LEU A 18 23.60 7.09 -9.25
C LEU A 18 24.53 6.73 -8.10
N ILE A 19 25.82 7.07 -8.18
CA ILE A 19 26.80 6.85 -7.11
C ILE A 19 26.36 7.57 -5.83
N LYS A 20 25.90 8.81 -5.95
CA LYS A 20 25.41 9.59 -4.82
C LYS A 20 24.21 8.93 -4.14
N PHE A 21 23.26 8.44 -4.93
CA PHE A 21 22.05 7.81 -4.42
C PHE A 21 22.29 6.42 -3.82
N TRP A 22 23.11 5.58 -4.46
CA TRP A 22 23.33 4.18 -4.06
C TRP A 22 24.42 3.98 -3.02
N ILE A 23 25.42 4.88 -2.99
CA ILE A 23 26.62 4.68 -2.18
C ILE A 23 26.81 5.84 -1.21
N ILE A 24 26.93 7.08 -1.70
CA ILE A 24 27.36 8.21 -0.84
C ILE A 24 26.31 8.55 0.22
N ASN A 25 25.06 8.73 -0.17
CA ASN A 25 24.00 9.11 0.77
C ASN A 25 23.73 8.01 1.82
N PRO A 26 23.54 6.72 1.45
CA PRO A 26 23.30 5.67 2.43
C PRO A 26 24.50 5.49 3.37
N TRP A 27 25.73 5.57 2.84
CA TRP A 27 26.94 5.47 3.64
C TRP A 27 27.11 6.64 4.63
N SER A 28 26.81 7.88 4.21
CA SER A 28 26.86 9.03 5.11
C SER A 28 25.88 8.89 6.27
N ILE A 29 24.63 8.53 5.98
CA ILE A 29 23.59 8.37 7.01
C ILE A 29 23.95 7.22 7.95
N GLN A 30 24.45 6.11 7.40
CA GLN A 30 24.95 4.99 8.18
C GLN A 30 26.08 5.41 9.12
N ARG A 31 27.05 6.16 8.62
CA ARG A 31 28.17 6.67 9.42
C ARG A 31 27.68 7.57 10.54
N ASP A 32 26.66 8.39 10.28
CA ASP A 32 26.08 9.27 11.29
C ASP A 32 25.32 8.49 12.37
N PHE A 33 24.62 7.39 12.02
CA PHE A 33 24.04 6.47 12.99
C PHE A 33 25.10 5.78 13.86
N SER A 34 26.16 5.26 13.24
CA SER A 34 27.26 4.64 13.98
C SER A 34 27.97 5.62 14.92
N ARG A 35 28.12 6.89 14.52
CA ARG A 35 28.67 7.96 15.38
C ARG A 35 27.76 8.30 16.57
N GLN A 36 26.45 8.14 16.42
CA GLN A 36 25.47 8.33 17.49
C GLN A 36 25.37 7.10 18.40
N GLY A 37 26.16 6.05 18.18
CA GLY A 37 26.12 4.82 18.98
C GLY A 37 24.90 3.93 18.70
N VAL A 38 24.16 4.19 17.62
CA VAL A 38 23.02 3.36 17.24
C VAL A 38 23.54 2.01 16.73
N PRO A 39 23.15 0.88 17.33
CA PRO A 39 23.56 -0.43 16.86
C PRO A 39 22.87 -0.77 15.54
N GLY A 40 23.46 -1.66 14.76
CA GLY A 40 22.81 -2.13 13.54
C GLY A 40 23.78 -2.68 12.51
N ARG A 41 23.24 -3.00 11.34
CA ARG A 41 23.99 -3.56 10.22
C ARG A 41 23.74 -2.78 8.95
N TYR A 42 24.83 -2.44 8.26
CA TYR A 42 24.78 -1.88 6.92
C TYR A 42 25.17 -2.93 5.88
N ILE A 43 24.33 -3.09 4.87
CA ILE A 43 24.62 -3.93 3.70
C ILE A 43 24.53 -3.01 2.49
N PRO A 44 25.63 -2.77 1.76
CA PRO A 44 25.62 -1.81 0.67
C PRO A 44 24.70 -2.25 -0.47
N ILE A 45 24.14 -1.26 -1.17
CA ILE A 45 23.30 -1.39 -2.38
C ILE A 45 21.96 -2.10 -2.13
N VAL A 46 21.97 -3.34 -1.68
CA VAL A 46 20.78 -4.20 -1.57
C VAL A 46 20.16 -4.16 -0.18
N GLY A 47 20.94 -3.79 0.85
CA GLY A 47 20.44 -3.77 2.21
C GLY A 47 19.96 -5.15 2.67
N GLU A 48 18.84 -5.14 3.40
CA GLU A 48 18.18 -6.33 3.94
C GLU A 48 17.19 -6.98 2.96
N ILE A 49 17.05 -6.46 1.74
CA ILE A 49 16.01 -6.90 0.78
C ILE A 49 16.07 -8.41 0.53
N LEU A 50 17.27 -8.95 0.28
CA LEU A 50 17.45 -10.39 0.00
C LEU A 50 17.16 -11.26 1.22
N HIS A 51 17.63 -10.84 2.40
CA HIS A 51 17.40 -11.59 3.64
C HIS A 51 15.91 -11.63 3.99
N ARG A 52 15.21 -10.50 3.81
CA ARG A 52 13.75 -10.42 3.99
C ARG A 52 12.99 -11.24 2.95
N HIS A 53 13.45 -11.24 1.70
CA HIS A 53 12.85 -12.06 0.64
C HIS A 53 12.99 -13.55 0.94
N GLN A 54 14.19 -13.99 1.34
CA GLN A 54 14.44 -15.37 1.73
C GLN A 54 13.54 -15.79 2.90
N ALA A 55 13.42 -14.94 3.92
CA ALA A 55 12.55 -15.21 5.06
C ALA A 55 11.06 -15.38 4.67
N ILE A 56 10.60 -14.69 3.62
CA ILE A 56 9.25 -14.88 3.07
C ILE A 56 9.13 -16.20 2.33
N LEU A 57 10.14 -16.58 1.53
CA LEU A 57 10.18 -17.87 0.84
C LEU A 57 10.22 -19.05 1.83
N ASP A 58 10.81 -18.84 3.01
CA ASP A 58 10.88 -19.82 4.10
C ASP A 58 9.61 -19.79 5.00
N ASP A 59 8.55 -19.09 4.59
CA ASP A 59 7.28 -18.92 5.33
C ASP A 59 7.44 -18.29 6.73
N LYS A 60 8.46 -17.45 6.90
CA LYS A 60 8.82 -16.78 8.16
C LYS A 60 9.09 -15.29 7.94
N PRO A 61 8.13 -14.50 7.42
CA PRO A 61 8.34 -13.12 6.98
C PRO A 61 8.90 -12.17 8.05
N TYR A 62 8.58 -12.41 9.32
CA TYR A 62 9.00 -11.57 10.45
C TYR A 62 10.28 -12.02 11.12
N SER A 63 10.72 -13.26 10.89
CA SER A 63 11.85 -13.87 11.61
C SER A 63 13.13 -13.05 11.52
N TYR A 64 13.39 -12.43 10.37
CA TYR A 64 14.57 -11.60 10.17
C TYR A 64 14.54 -10.32 11.03
N VAL A 65 13.39 -9.65 11.11
CA VAL A 65 13.21 -8.44 11.90
C VAL A 65 13.25 -8.77 13.40
N GLU A 66 12.61 -9.88 13.78
CA GLU A 66 12.63 -10.39 15.15
C GLU A 66 14.05 -10.71 15.62
N GLN A 67 14.84 -11.45 14.83
CA GLN A 67 16.24 -11.75 15.14
C GLN A 67 17.10 -10.48 15.26
N ALA A 68 16.83 -9.47 14.41
CA ALA A 68 17.52 -8.19 14.51
C ALA A 68 17.17 -7.44 15.80
N ALA A 69 15.90 -7.42 16.19
CA ALA A 69 15.45 -6.84 17.45
C ALA A 69 16.07 -7.56 18.67
N ILE A 70 16.09 -8.89 18.67
CA ILE A 70 16.74 -9.69 19.73
C ILE A 70 18.25 -9.37 19.82
N LYS A 71 18.91 -9.19 18.68
CA LYS A 71 20.36 -8.97 18.62
C LYS A 71 20.77 -7.55 19.00
N PHE A 72 20.03 -6.55 18.55
CA PHE A 72 20.42 -5.14 18.66
C PHE A 72 19.62 -4.37 19.73
N GLY A 73 18.55 -4.95 20.26
CA GLY A 73 17.69 -4.35 21.29
C GLY A 73 16.59 -3.46 20.71
N ASP A 74 16.17 -2.49 21.50
CA ASP A 74 14.94 -1.70 21.28
C ASP A 74 15.01 -0.70 20.12
N TYR A 75 16.19 -0.42 19.61
CA TYR A 75 16.36 0.40 18.42
C TYR A 75 17.62 0.00 17.67
N TYR A 76 17.52 -0.05 16.35
CA TYR A 76 18.66 -0.38 15.51
C TYR A 76 18.51 0.20 14.12
N HIS A 77 19.63 0.50 13.48
CA HIS A 77 19.63 0.95 12.10
C HIS A 77 19.81 -0.23 11.13
N SER A 78 19.22 -0.11 9.95
CA SER A 78 19.49 -0.98 8.82
C SER A 78 19.33 -0.26 7.49
N SER A 79 19.28 -1.01 6.39
CA SER A 79 19.08 -0.46 5.05
C SER A 79 18.13 -1.34 4.25
N PHE A 80 17.23 -0.70 3.50
CA PHE A 80 16.39 -1.34 2.50
C PHE A 80 16.80 -0.82 1.12
N GLY A 81 17.69 -1.55 0.47
CA GLY A 81 18.39 -1.05 -0.72
C GLY A 81 19.18 0.23 -0.39
N PRO A 82 19.02 1.32 -1.16
CA PRO A 82 19.64 2.62 -0.88
C PRO A 82 18.88 3.46 0.16
N PHE A 83 17.81 2.93 0.77
CA PHE A 83 17.05 3.66 1.79
C PHE A 83 17.51 3.22 3.18
N PRO A 84 18.16 4.09 3.97
CA PRO A 84 18.46 3.78 5.36
C PRO A 84 17.17 3.72 6.18
N CYS A 85 17.12 2.79 7.13
CA CYS A 85 15.98 2.55 8.00
C CYS A 85 16.44 2.61 9.46
N LEU A 86 15.63 3.23 10.31
CA LEU A 86 15.76 3.14 11.76
C LEU A 86 14.54 2.38 12.27
N HIS A 87 14.78 1.30 12.99
CA HIS A 87 13.75 0.48 13.62
C HIS A 87 13.73 0.80 15.10
N THR A 88 12.54 0.83 15.70
CA THR A 88 12.40 1.01 17.13
C THR A 88 11.16 0.29 17.66
N SER A 89 11.32 -0.37 18.80
CA SER A 89 10.26 -0.91 19.65
C SER A 89 10.11 -0.12 20.95
N ASP A 90 10.93 0.91 21.16
CA ASP A 90 10.88 1.77 22.34
C ASP A 90 9.61 2.66 22.31
N PRO A 91 8.70 2.54 23.29
CA PRO A 91 7.47 3.32 23.32
C PRO A 91 7.68 4.84 23.34
N GLY A 92 8.77 5.31 23.97
CA GLY A 92 9.09 6.74 24.05
C GLY A 92 9.49 7.32 22.70
N LEU A 93 10.31 6.60 21.93
CA LEU A 93 10.67 6.94 20.56
C LEU A 93 9.45 6.86 19.64
N ILE A 94 8.60 5.84 19.79
CA ILE A 94 7.36 5.72 19.02
C ILE A 94 6.45 6.93 19.28
N GLU A 95 6.24 7.31 20.54
CA GLU A 95 5.46 8.51 20.88
C GLU A 95 6.12 9.78 20.31
N SER A 96 7.43 9.91 20.45
CA SER A 96 8.17 11.06 19.90
C SER A 96 7.96 11.19 18.40
N VAL A 97 8.11 10.12 17.63
CA VAL A 97 8.01 10.12 16.17
C VAL A 97 6.55 10.29 15.70
N LEU A 98 5.60 9.56 16.29
CA LEU A 98 4.23 9.52 15.79
C LEU A 98 3.33 10.64 16.35
N LYS A 99 3.71 11.25 17.48
CA LYS A 99 2.89 12.27 18.17
C LYS A 99 3.65 13.57 18.35
N THR A 100 4.67 13.60 19.23
CA THR A 100 5.32 14.84 19.70
C THR A 100 6.01 15.61 18.59
N ASN A 101 6.74 14.91 17.72
CA ASN A 101 7.56 15.47 16.65
C ASN A 101 7.06 15.09 15.26
N SER A 102 5.82 14.60 15.15
CA SER A 102 5.21 14.11 13.90
C SER A 102 5.37 15.04 12.70
N ARG A 103 5.30 16.36 12.90
CA ARG A 103 5.51 17.39 11.86
C ARG A 103 6.89 17.35 11.18
N PHE A 104 7.91 16.79 11.83
CA PHE A 104 9.25 16.68 11.27
C PHE A 104 9.44 15.38 10.46
N TYR A 105 8.53 14.42 10.61
CA TYR A 105 8.60 13.13 9.96
C TYR A 105 7.57 13.03 8.82
N HIS A 106 8.10 12.91 7.60
CA HIS A 106 7.28 12.69 6.41
C HIS A 106 7.26 11.22 6.04
N ARG A 107 6.28 10.82 5.22
CA ARG A 107 6.20 9.43 4.74
C ARG A 107 7.47 9.04 3.99
N ALA A 108 7.96 7.84 4.27
CA ALA A 108 9.13 7.28 3.63
C ALA A 108 8.98 7.31 2.10
N LYS A 109 10.04 7.73 1.40
CA LYS A 109 10.05 7.84 -0.07
C LYS A 109 9.70 6.52 -0.76
N LEU A 110 10.21 5.41 -0.22
CA LEU A 110 9.92 4.06 -0.71
C LEU A 110 8.43 3.72 -0.54
N GLY A 111 7.86 3.93 0.64
CA GLY A 111 6.44 3.69 0.90
C GLY A 111 5.55 4.52 -0.04
N ARG A 112 5.91 5.80 -0.26
CA ARG A 112 5.21 6.65 -1.24
C ARG A 112 5.33 6.13 -2.67
N ALA A 113 6.52 5.69 -3.10
CA ALA A 113 6.71 5.13 -4.44
C ALA A 113 5.87 3.86 -4.67
N ILE A 114 5.81 2.98 -3.66
CA ILE A 114 5.01 1.75 -3.71
C ILE A 114 3.52 2.07 -3.80
N LEU A 115 2.99 2.85 -2.85
CA LEU A 115 1.56 3.15 -2.80
C LEU A 115 1.10 4.00 -4.00
N SER A 116 1.92 4.95 -4.46
CA SER A 116 1.56 5.83 -5.60
C SER A 116 1.44 5.07 -6.92
N ALA A 117 2.19 3.98 -7.08
CA ALA A 117 2.07 3.15 -8.27
C ALA A 117 0.66 2.53 -8.38
N PHE A 118 0.00 2.24 -7.25
CA PHE A 118 -1.36 1.72 -7.21
C PHE A 118 -2.41 2.82 -7.18
N LEU A 119 -2.31 3.72 -6.20
CA LEU A 119 -3.33 4.70 -5.86
C LEU A 119 -3.22 6.03 -6.64
N GLY A 120 -2.13 6.23 -7.38
CA GLY A 120 -1.75 7.54 -7.90
C GLY A 120 -1.07 8.43 -6.86
N TYR A 121 -0.54 9.57 -7.27
CA TYR A 121 0.19 10.48 -6.37
C TYR A 121 -0.74 11.40 -5.56
N GLU A 122 -1.88 11.78 -6.14
CA GLU A 122 -2.88 12.63 -5.49
C GLU A 122 -3.91 11.76 -4.76
N ASN A 123 -3.59 11.39 -3.52
CA ASN A 123 -4.53 10.69 -2.67
C ASN A 123 -4.32 11.07 -1.19
N VAL A 124 -5.33 10.81 -0.35
CA VAL A 124 -5.29 11.14 1.09
C VAL A 124 -4.20 10.36 1.85
N LEU A 125 -3.84 9.16 1.38
CA LEU A 125 -2.81 8.30 1.96
C LEU A 125 -1.38 8.72 1.60
N LEU A 126 -1.16 9.62 0.65
CA LEU A 126 0.18 10.01 0.19
C LEU A 126 0.41 11.53 0.23
N ALA A 127 -0.68 12.30 0.22
CA ALA A 127 -0.59 13.73 0.42
C ALA A 127 0.04 14.04 1.78
N GLU A 128 0.84 15.10 1.80
CA GLU A 128 1.49 15.66 2.99
C GLU A 128 0.92 17.06 3.25
N ASP A 129 1.10 17.56 4.47
CA ASP A 129 0.86 18.95 4.88
C ASP A 129 -0.54 19.48 4.49
N GLU A 130 -0.59 20.60 3.78
CA GLU A 130 -1.84 21.27 3.37
C GLU A 130 -2.69 20.38 2.45
N ASN A 131 -2.06 19.64 1.54
CA ASN A 131 -2.76 18.72 0.65
C ASN A 131 -3.37 17.56 1.45
N HIS A 132 -2.66 17.04 2.45
CA HIS A 132 -3.21 16.02 3.34
C HIS A 132 -4.42 16.56 4.10
N THR A 133 -4.29 17.77 4.64
CA THR A 133 -5.37 18.43 5.39
C THR A 133 -6.60 18.64 4.51
N ARG A 134 -6.42 19.12 3.27
CA ARG A 134 -7.50 19.31 2.29
C ARG A 134 -8.19 18.00 1.94
N HIS A 135 -7.43 16.96 1.58
CA HIS A 135 -8.02 15.65 1.24
C HIS A 135 -8.74 15.03 2.42
N ARG A 136 -8.18 15.13 3.64
CA ARG A 136 -8.80 14.59 4.85
C ARG A 136 -10.11 15.28 5.18
N ARG A 137 -10.20 16.60 5.03
CA ARG A 137 -11.45 17.37 5.21
C ARG A 137 -12.58 16.90 4.27
N LEU A 138 -12.27 16.46 3.07
CA LEU A 138 -13.26 15.92 2.12
C LEU A 138 -13.76 14.53 2.50
N VAL A 139 -12.88 13.68 3.04
CA VAL A 139 -13.18 12.25 3.29
C VAL A 139 -13.72 12.00 4.71
N THR A 140 -13.25 12.75 5.71
CA THR A 140 -13.63 12.54 7.13
C THR A 140 -15.13 12.62 7.40
N PRO A 141 -15.95 13.48 6.75
CA PRO A 141 -17.40 13.50 6.98
C PRO A 141 -18.09 12.16 6.77
N VAL A 142 -17.61 11.34 5.81
CA VAL A 142 -18.15 9.99 5.54
C VAL A 142 -18.06 9.10 6.79
N PHE A 143 -17.02 9.29 7.59
CA PHE A 143 -16.70 8.46 8.76
C PHE A 143 -17.16 9.08 10.09
N GLN A 144 -18.06 10.06 10.04
CA GLN A 144 -18.71 10.58 11.25
C GLN A 144 -19.65 9.53 11.86
N HIS A 145 -19.80 9.58 13.19
CA HIS A 145 -20.57 8.61 13.97
C HIS A 145 -22.00 8.39 13.43
N GLN A 146 -22.68 9.44 12.98
CA GLN A 146 -24.04 9.33 12.42
C GLN A 146 -24.06 8.50 11.12
N ASN A 147 -23.09 8.72 10.23
CA ASN A 147 -22.95 7.97 8.98
C ASN A 147 -22.55 6.52 9.26
N LEU A 148 -21.60 6.29 10.17
CA LEU A 148 -21.20 4.95 10.60
C LEU A 148 -22.41 4.16 11.14
N ASN A 149 -23.24 4.78 12.00
CA ASN A 149 -24.45 4.14 12.51
C ASN A 149 -25.42 3.72 11.41
N SER A 150 -25.55 4.53 10.35
CA SER A 150 -26.40 4.17 9.21
C SER A 150 -25.86 3.00 8.38
N MET A 151 -24.55 2.75 8.41
CA MET A 151 -23.92 1.63 7.73
C MET A 151 -24.09 0.30 8.49
N ILE A 152 -24.22 0.31 9.82
CA ILE A 152 -24.26 -0.90 10.66
C ILE A 152 -25.33 -1.90 10.18
N SER A 153 -26.55 -1.44 9.91
CA SER A 153 -27.63 -2.31 9.41
C SER A 153 -27.29 -2.93 8.05
N SER A 154 -26.61 -2.18 7.17
CA SER A 154 -26.15 -2.70 5.89
C SER A 154 -25.06 -3.77 6.09
N MET A 155 -24.07 -3.51 6.94
CA MET A 155 -23.02 -4.48 7.28
C MET A 155 -23.62 -5.79 7.83
N ALA A 156 -24.59 -5.68 8.75
CA ALA A 156 -25.26 -6.83 9.33
C ALA A 156 -26.03 -7.63 8.27
N ASN A 157 -26.83 -6.96 7.42
CA ASN A 157 -27.61 -7.63 6.38
C ASN A 157 -26.72 -8.33 5.33
N ILE A 158 -25.62 -7.70 4.92
CA ILE A 158 -24.64 -8.29 4.00
C ILE A 158 -24.01 -9.53 4.64
N THR A 159 -23.60 -9.44 5.90
CA THR A 159 -23.00 -10.55 6.65
C THR A 159 -23.98 -11.71 6.82
N SER A 160 -25.23 -11.44 7.21
CA SER A 160 -26.27 -12.47 7.30
C SER A 160 -26.52 -13.15 5.97
N SER A 161 -26.60 -12.39 4.88
CA SER A 161 -26.78 -12.95 3.53
C SER A 161 -25.58 -13.81 3.10
N PHE A 162 -24.38 -13.42 3.51
CA PHE A 162 -23.15 -14.16 3.25
C PHE A 162 -23.12 -15.50 4.00
N LEU A 163 -23.45 -15.49 5.29
CA LEU A 163 -23.52 -16.71 6.11
C LEU A 163 -24.64 -17.65 5.66
N GLU A 164 -25.77 -17.11 5.20
CA GLU A 164 -26.87 -17.92 4.69
C GLU A 164 -26.47 -18.70 3.44
N LYS A 165 -25.67 -18.11 2.54
CA LYS A 165 -25.11 -18.83 1.37
C LYS A 165 -24.26 -20.02 1.78
N TRP A 166 -23.44 -19.88 2.83
CA TRP A 166 -22.66 -20.99 3.37
C TRP A 166 -23.56 -22.10 3.93
N ARG A 167 -24.60 -21.72 4.68
CA ARG A 167 -25.56 -22.67 5.25
C ARG A 167 -26.26 -23.48 4.16
N ILE A 168 -26.76 -22.80 3.12
CA ILE A 168 -27.40 -23.43 1.95
C ILE A 168 -26.41 -24.37 1.26
N THR A 169 -25.20 -23.89 0.94
CA THR A 169 -24.18 -24.68 0.24
C THR A 169 -23.76 -25.92 1.04
N ASN A 170 -23.69 -25.82 2.36
CA ASN A 170 -23.37 -26.95 3.23
C ASN A 170 -24.51 -27.98 3.28
N ASN A 171 -25.76 -27.53 3.29
CA ASN A 171 -26.94 -28.42 3.29
C ASN A 171 -27.15 -29.15 1.96
N GLU A 172 -26.74 -28.55 0.84
CA GLU A 172 -26.83 -29.16 -0.49
C GLU A 172 -25.73 -30.20 -0.77
N LYS A 173 -24.61 -30.14 -0.02
CA LYS A 173 -23.49 -31.07 -0.20
C LYS A 173 -23.66 -32.33 0.65
N SER A 174 -23.32 -33.47 0.04
CA SER A 174 -23.24 -34.76 0.76
C SER A 174 -22.00 -34.88 1.65
N SER A 175 -21.06 -33.93 1.56
CA SER A 175 -19.82 -33.90 2.34
C SER A 175 -19.63 -32.53 3.03
N PRO A 176 -18.86 -32.46 4.14
CA PRO A 176 -18.60 -31.21 4.84
C PRO A 176 -18.03 -30.12 3.94
N LEU A 177 -18.52 -28.89 4.09
CA LEU A 177 -18.06 -27.74 3.33
C LEU A 177 -16.68 -27.26 3.82
N THR A 178 -15.64 -27.42 2.99
CA THR A 178 -14.32 -26.80 3.19
C THR A 178 -14.26 -25.43 2.53
N LEU A 179 -13.81 -24.42 3.26
CA LEU A 179 -13.72 -23.03 2.81
C LEU A 179 -12.31 -22.45 3.02
N ASP A 180 -11.87 -21.61 2.09
CA ASP A 180 -10.72 -20.72 2.28
C ASP A 180 -11.18 -19.45 3.00
N ILE A 181 -11.00 -19.39 4.32
CA ILE A 181 -11.43 -18.25 5.14
C ILE A 181 -10.78 -16.94 4.71
N SER A 182 -9.55 -16.96 4.20
CA SER A 182 -8.87 -15.74 3.76
C SER A 182 -9.56 -15.13 2.53
N LYS A 183 -9.86 -15.97 1.54
CA LYS A 183 -10.62 -15.56 0.35
C LYS A 183 -12.03 -15.10 0.72
N GLU A 184 -12.70 -15.87 1.56
CA GLU A 184 -14.07 -15.57 1.96
C GLU A 184 -14.20 -14.28 2.76
N MET A 185 -13.32 -14.04 3.73
CA MET A 185 -13.31 -12.78 4.49
C MET A 185 -12.94 -11.59 3.61
N SER A 186 -12.06 -11.77 2.63
CA SER A 186 -11.74 -10.73 1.65
C SER A 186 -12.97 -10.36 0.81
N ASN A 187 -13.72 -11.36 0.34
CA ASN A 187 -14.97 -11.15 -0.39
C ASN A 187 -16.02 -10.43 0.48
N LEU A 188 -16.26 -10.92 1.69
CA LEU A 188 -17.20 -10.28 2.62
C LEU A 188 -16.80 -8.83 2.94
N THR A 189 -15.50 -8.56 3.15
CA THR A 189 -15.01 -7.21 3.41
C THR A 189 -15.25 -6.30 2.22
N LEU A 190 -14.98 -6.77 1.00
CA LEU A 190 -15.23 -6.01 -0.21
C LEU A 190 -16.73 -5.74 -0.39
N ASP A 191 -17.57 -6.74 -0.13
CA ASP A 191 -19.04 -6.63 -0.14
C ASP A 191 -19.53 -5.56 0.84
N ILE A 192 -19.03 -5.59 2.07
CA ILE A 192 -19.39 -4.60 3.09
C ILE A 192 -18.96 -3.19 2.68
N VAL A 193 -17.70 -3.02 2.26
CA VAL A 193 -17.16 -1.68 1.90
C VAL A 193 -17.91 -1.12 0.70
N THR A 194 -18.12 -1.92 -0.34
CA THR A 194 -18.85 -1.49 -1.53
C THR A 194 -20.33 -1.20 -1.24
N GLY A 195 -21.01 -2.04 -0.45
CA GLY A 195 -22.39 -1.80 -0.04
C GLY A 195 -22.58 -0.54 0.80
N CYS A 196 -21.64 -0.26 1.71
CA CYS A 196 -21.70 0.91 2.57
C CYS A 196 -21.32 2.21 1.82
N VAL A 197 -20.26 2.17 1.01
CA VAL A 197 -19.72 3.36 0.33
C VAL A 197 -20.44 3.64 -0.99
N PHE A 198 -20.71 2.60 -1.78
CA PHE A 198 -21.27 2.74 -3.14
C PHE A 198 -22.77 2.51 -3.21
N GLY A 199 -23.36 1.79 -2.26
CA GLY A 199 -24.77 1.42 -2.27
C GLY A 199 -24.98 -0.06 -2.60
N VAL A 200 -26.10 -0.64 -2.15
CA VAL A 200 -26.41 -2.06 -2.35
C VAL A 200 -26.58 -2.42 -3.84
N GLU A 201 -26.99 -1.47 -4.68
CA GLU A 201 -27.10 -1.66 -6.13
C GLU A 201 -25.74 -1.91 -6.79
N ALA A 202 -24.66 -1.34 -6.25
CA ALA A 202 -23.30 -1.59 -6.73
C ALA A 202 -22.83 -3.02 -6.44
N MET A 203 -23.47 -3.71 -5.48
CA MET A 203 -23.14 -5.09 -5.09
C MET A 203 -23.80 -6.15 -5.98
N GLN A 204 -24.77 -5.78 -6.82
CA GLN A 204 -25.49 -6.75 -7.65
C GLN A 204 -24.60 -7.32 -8.78
N ASP A 205 -23.56 -6.59 -9.17
CA ASP A 205 -22.62 -7.03 -10.19
C ASP A 205 -21.46 -7.82 -9.57
N ARG A 206 -21.70 -9.12 -9.33
CA ARG A 206 -20.68 -10.06 -8.81
C ARG A 206 -19.41 -10.08 -9.65
N HIS A 207 -19.50 -9.76 -10.95
CA HIS A 207 -18.33 -9.65 -11.81
C HIS A 207 -17.43 -8.49 -11.41
N ILE A 208 -17.97 -7.36 -10.93
CA ILE A 208 -17.17 -6.22 -10.46
C ILE A 208 -16.37 -6.59 -9.21
N HIS A 209 -16.95 -7.37 -8.29
CA HIS A 209 -16.28 -7.76 -7.05
C HIS A 209 -15.11 -8.69 -7.30
N GLU A 210 -15.36 -9.78 -8.03
CA GLU A 210 -14.31 -10.74 -8.38
C GLU A 210 -13.22 -10.06 -9.22
N PHE A 211 -13.62 -9.15 -10.10
CA PHE A 211 -12.69 -8.33 -10.86
C PHE A 211 -11.82 -7.41 -9.98
N ILE A 212 -12.39 -6.69 -9.01
CA ILE A 212 -11.62 -5.83 -8.10
C ILE A 212 -10.66 -6.68 -7.25
N TYR A 213 -11.14 -7.80 -6.70
CA TYR A 213 -10.33 -8.70 -5.89
C TYR A 213 -9.12 -9.25 -6.67
N GLU A 214 -9.35 -9.79 -7.88
CA GLU A 214 -8.27 -10.32 -8.72
C GLU A 214 -7.29 -9.21 -9.15
N ASN A 215 -7.77 -8.01 -9.48
CA ASN A 215 -6.90 -6.88 -9.81
C ASN A 215 -6.05 -6.43 -8.62
N LEU A 216 -6.60 -6.41 -7.41
CA LEU A 216 -5.86 -6.09 -6.19
C LEU A 216 -4.77 -7.14 -5.94
N LYS A 217 -5.11 -8.42 -6.04
CA LYS A 217 -4.18 -9.55 -5.87
C LYS A 217 -3.05 -9.52 -6.90
N VAL A 218 -3.35 -9.24 -8.16
CA VAL A 218 -2.33 -9.09 -9.20
C VAL A 218 -1.44 -7.88 -8.90
N ALA A 219 -2.02 -6.74 -8.52
CA ALA A 219 -1.26 -5.54 -8.24
C ALA A 219 -0.30 -5.73 -7.04
N THR A 220 -0.76 -6.34 -5.96
CA THR A 220 0.08 -6.61 -4.77
C THR A 220 1.23 -7.56 -5.09
N ASN A 221 0.96 -8.68 -5.78
CA ASN A 221 1.99 -9.63 -6.19
C ASN A 221 3.03 -9.00 -7.12
N GLU A 222 2.60 -8.22 -8.11
CA GLU A 222 3.53 -7.55 -9.03
C GLU A 222 4.34 -6.47 -8.30
N MET A 223 3.76 -5.77 -7.33
CA MET A 223 4.48 -4.81 -6.49
C MET A 223 5.55 -5.48 -5.65
N GLU A 224 5.20 -6.58 -4.99
CA GLU A 224 6.13 -7.36 -4.18
C GLU A 224 7.35 -7.80 -5.00
N LYS A 225 7.12 -8.39 -6.18
CA LYS A 225 8.18 -8.76 -7.12
C LYS A 225 9.05 -7.57 -7.51
N ARG A 226 8.43 -6.40 -7.75
CA ARG A 226 9.15 -5.18 -8.13
C ARG A 226 9.98 -4.59 -7.00
N ILE A 227 9.57 -4.79 -5.75
CA ILE A 227 10.32 -4.42 -4.55
C ILE A 227 11.56 -5.30 -4.43
N TYR A 228 11.40 -6.63 -4.49
CA TYR A 228 12.52 -7.57 -4.32
C TYR A 228 13.51 -7.55 -5.48
N ASN A 229 13.03 -7.39 -6.72
CA ASN A 229 13.91 -7.20 -7.88
C ASN A 229 14.43 -5.76 -8.00
N MET A 230 14.19 -4.90 -7.00
CA MET A 230 14.62 -3.48 -6.93
C MET A 230 14.17 -2.58 -8.09
N THR A 231 13.30 -3.06 -8.98
CA THR A 231 12.84 -2.30 -10.15
C THR A 231 12.04 -1.06 -9.80
N ILE A 232 11.41 -1.00 -8.62
CA ILE A 232 10.73 0.21 -8.13
C ILE A 232 11.70 1.24 -7.52
N ILE A 233 12.89 0.80 -7.13
CA ILE A 233 13.92 1.60 -6.46
C ILE A 233 14.82 2.29 -7.49
N ILE A 234 15.18 1.57 -8.55
CA ILE A 234 16.09 2.05 -9.60
C ILE A 234 15.39 3.13 -10.45
N PRO A 235 15.83 4.41 -10.40
CA PRO A 235 15.10 5.53 -11.02
C PRO A 235 14.93 5.43 -12.53
N ILE A 236 15.85 4.75 -13.23
CA ILE A 236 15.84 4.62 -14.69
C ILE A 236 14.78 3.61 -15.15
N ILE A 237 14.58 2.54 -14.36
CA ILE A 237 13.71 1.42 -14.78
C ILE A 237 12.34 1.43 -14.10
N LYS A 238 12.14 2.23 -13.05
CA LYS A 238 10.86 2.29 -12.32
C LYS A 238 9.67 2.69 -13.21
N ASP A 239 9.92 3.50 -14.23
CA ASP A 239 8.89 4.04 -15.13
C ASP A 239 8.82 3.29 -16.47
N LEU A 240 9.77 2.39 -16.74
CA LEU A 240 9.78 1.60 -17.96
C LEU A 240 8.53 0.70 -18.03
N PRO A 241 7.94 0.50 -19.23
CA PRO A 241 6.73 -0.28 -19.42
C PRO A 241 7.02 -1.80 -19.37
N LEU A 242 7.63 -2.26 -18.27
CA LEU A 242 7.89 -3.65 -17.97
C LEU A 242 6.57 -4.42 -17.75
N PRO A 243 6.52 -5.75 -18.00
CA PRO A 243 5.29 -6.54 -17.88
C PRO A 243 4.57 -6.35 -16.54
N GLY A 244 5.29 -6.39 -15.42
CA GLY A 244 4.69 -6.17 -14.09
C GLY A 244 4.14 -4.76 -13.89
N LYS A 245 4.84 -3.73 -14.39
CA LYS A 245 4.32 -2.35 -14.37
C LYS A 245 3.06 -2.21 -15.23
N ARG A 246 3.04 -2.79 -16.44
CA ARG A 246 1.86 -2.76 -17.32
C ARG A 246 0.63 -3.40 -16.67
N ARG A 247 0.83 -4.50 -15.93
CA ARG A 247 -0.23 -5.15 -15.16
C ARG A 247 -0.78 -4.21 -14.09
N ILE A 248 0.08 -3.61 -13.27
CA ILE A 248 -0.32 -2.62 -12.24
C ILE A 248 -1.05 -1.42 -12.88
N ASP A 249 -0.51 -0.87 -13.97
CA ASP A 249 -1.12 0.26 -14.68
C ASP A 249 -2.49 -0.12 -15.28
N LYS A 250 -2.66 -1.36 -15.76
CA LYS A 250 -3.95 -1.89 -16.22
C LYS A 250 -4.94 -1.97 -15.04
N CYS A 251 -4.56 -2.60 -13.92
CA CYS A 251 -5.39 -2.68 -12.72
C CYS A 251 -5.84 -1.29 -12.27
N ARG A 252 -4.92 -0.32 -12.24
CA ARG A 252 -5.24 1.07 -11.88
C ARG A 252 -6.24 1.71 -12.83
N ARG A 253 -6.10 1.51 -14.15
CA ARG A 253 -7.06 2.01 -15.15
C ARG A 253 -8.44 1.38 -14.99
N ASP A 254 -8.48 0.08 -14.75
CA ASP A 254 -9.73 -0.66 -14.68
C ASP A 254 -10.51 -0.27 -13.41
N ILE A 255 -9.84 -0.14 -12.26
CA ILE A 255 -10.44 0.39 -11.02
C ILE A 255 -10.97 1.81 -11.25
N LYS A 256 -10.18 2.68 -11.90
CA LYS A 256 -10.61 4.05 -12.22
C LYS A 256 -11.88 4.05 -13.08
N ASN A 257 -11.97 3.18 -14.08
CA ASN A 257 -13.13 3.08 -14.96
C ASN A 257 -14.39 2.63 -14.19
N ILE A 258 -14.25 1.67 -13.27
CA ILE A 258 -15.35 1.23 -12.39
C ILE A 258 -15.81 2.40 -11.51
N THR A 259 -14.88 3.11 -10.86
CA THR A 259 -15.22 4.27 -10.03
C THR A 259 -15.94 5.34 -10.84
N LEU A 260 -15.47 5.66 -12.05
CA LEU A 260 -16.12 6.64 -12.94
C LEU A 260 -17.52 6.19 -13.38
N LYS A 261 -17.71 4.89 -13.65
CA LYS A 261 -19.03 4.32 -13.96
C LYS A 261 -20.00 4.55 -12.79
N ILE A 262 -19.58 4.25 -11.56
CA ILE A 262 -20.41 4.45 -10.36
C ILE A 262 -20.74 5.94 -10.16
N ILE A 263 -19.75 6.84 -10.31
CA ILE A 263 -19.96 8.29 -10.21
C ILE A 263 -20.98 8.78 -11.25
N ASN A 264 -20.88 8.30 -12.49
CA ASN A 264 -21.81 8.70 -13.56
C ASN A 264 -23.22 8.18 -13.30
N GLN A 265 -23.36 6.94 -12.81
CA GLN A 265 -24.67 6.39 -12.42
C GLN A 265 -25.32 7.21 -11.31
N ARG A 266 -24.54 7.65 -10.31
CA ARG A 266 -25.03 8.53 -9.24
C ARG A 266 -25.49 9.89 -9.74
N ARG A 267 -24.70 10.52 -10.60
CA ARG A 267 -25.06 11.81 -11.23
C ARG A 267 -26.35 11.74 -12.04
N GLN A 268 -26.67 10.57 -12.57
CA GLN A 268 -27.91 10.30 -13.31
C GLN A 268 -29.09 9.89 -12.40
N GLY A 269 -28.88 9.78 -11.08
CA GLY A 269 -29.91 9.35 -10.12
C GLY A 269 -30.24 7.86 -10.17
N LEU A 270 -29.42 7.04 -10.82
CA LEU A 270 -29.65 5.59 -10.99
C LEU A 270 -29.33 4.77 -9.74
N THR A 271 -28.52 5.32 -8.82
CA THR A 271 -28.12 4.64 -7.57
C THR A 271 -28.24 5.60 -6.39
N LYS A 272 -28.55 5.07 -5.20
CA LYS A 272 -28.65 5.86 -3.95
C LYS A 272 -27.61 5.41 -2.93
N ALA A 273 -27.00 6.37 -2.25
CA ALA A 273 -26.10 6.06 -1.14
C ALA A 273 -26.91 5.48 0.04
N THR A 274 -26.35 4.47 0.70
CA THR A 274 -26.95 3.84 1.89
C THR A 274 -26.85 4.75 3.14
N CYS A 275 -25.97 5.76 3.10
CA CYS A 275 -25.72 6.67 4.21
C CYS A 275 -26.72 7.83 4.24
N LYS A 276 -27.19 8.20 5.44
CA LYS A 276 -28.04 9.38 5.64
C LYS A 276 -27.16 10.63 5.86
N GLY A 277 -26.89 11.40 4.80
CA GLY A 277 -26.27 12.72 4.89
C GLY A 277 -26.16 13.42 3.53
N GLU A 278 -26.35 14.74 3.50
CA GLU A 278 -26.29 15.57 2.27
C GLU A 278 -24.90 15.63 1.61
N PHE A 279 -23.84 15.24 2.32
CA PHE A 279 -22.44 15.47 1.92
C PHE A 279 -21.73 14.26 1.32
N LEU A 280 -22.45 13.39 0.63
CA LEU A 280 -21.85 12.18 0.04
C LEU A 280 -22.35 12.01 -1.38
N LEU A 281 -21.51 12.44 -2.33
CA LEU A 281 -21.56 12.21 -3.79
C LEU A 281 -22.77 11.44 -4.32
#